data_AF-A0A9W6U747-F1
#
_entry.id   AF-A0A9W6U747-F1
#
_cell.length_a   1.000
_cell.length_b   1.000
_cell.length_c   1.000
_cell.angle_alpha   90.00
_cell.angle_beta   90.00
_cell.angle_gamma   90.00
#
_symmetry.space_group_name_H-M   'P 1'
#
loop_
_entity.id
_entity.type
_entity.pdbx_description
1 polymer ?
#
loop_
_entity_poly.entity_id
_entity_poly.type
_entity_poly.pdbx_seq_one_letter_code
_entity_poly.pdbx_strand_id
1 'polypeptide(L)'
;MASKTSKLGAHGKKYADPLMVVVPAVWFRLVDLGSRKPFPTNWLRLTEHTLVAVLQEKVITKYGIKEIENSVLNVFVNEVAYNSRKKMDMTNRLGEYGSKCADPIIVEVPAVWVRLVDSGNGKALLTISLPLPKWTTVGGLQEAVITKCGIKGIESSVLERVCQRRLPRCSCSPKRMSLLSSMQLLNLGGDEDNFVVVAVPQNMGSERVWSIRIDQGYAEDVQQYQNTADRLKDANEVETMETAIKQVLELLTKKAFVVLENSSGTGKTQMAFNL
;
A
#
# COMPACT_ATOMS: atom_id res chain seq x y z
N MET A 1 20.62 -6.21 -41.44
CA MET A 1 19.43 -5.99 -42.29
C MET A 1 19.03 -7.35 -42.88
N ALA A 2 18.00 -8.00 -42.34
CA ALA A 2 17.43 -9.21 -42.94
C ALA A 2 16.17 -8.81 -43.74
N SER A 3 16.13 -9.26 -45.00
CA SER A 3 15.11 -8.95 -45.99
C SER A 3 13.72 -9.45 -45.60
N LYS A 4 12.71 -8.57 -45.64
CA LYS A 4 11.28 -8.84 -45.39
C LYS A 4 10.61 -9.59 -46.56
N THR A 5 11.14 -10.70 -47.08
CA THR A 5 10.40 -11.59 -48.01
C THR A 5 11.04 -12.99 -48.14
N SER A 6 11.35 -13.67 -47.04
CA SER A 6 11.63 -15.12 -47.07
C SER A 6 10.36 -15.91 -46.76
N LYS A 7 9.86 -16.69 -47.73
CA LYS A 7 8.68 -17.55 -47.57
C LYS A 7 8.92 -18.55 -46.43
N LEU A 8 8.02 -18.56 -45.43
CA LEU A 8 8.08 -19.41 -44.22
C LEU A 8 8.05 -20.94 -44.48
N GLY A 9 7.88 -21.38 -45.73
CA GLY A 9 7.41 -22.74 -46.08
C GLY A 9 8.31 -23.91 -45.69
N ALA A 10 9.58 -23.67 -45.28
CA ALA A 10 10.54 -24.71 -44.93
C ALA A 10 10.89 -24.79 -43.43
N HIS A 11 10.58 -23.75 -42.64
CA HIS A 11 10.99 -23.64 -41.24
C HIS A 11 9.90 -24.15 -40.28
N GLY A 12 10.28 -24.71 -39.13
CA GLY A 12 9.34 -25.17 -38.09
C GLY A 12 8.69 -26.53 -38.33
N LYS A 13 9.07 -27.25 -39.39
CA LYS A 13 8.51 -28.56 -39.76
C LYS A 13 9.27 -29.75 -39.16
N LYS A 14 10.44 -29.52 -38.57
CA LYS A 14 11.29 -30.55 -37.94
C LYS A 14 11.64 -30.11 -36.53
N TYR A 15 11.70 -31.07 -35.60
CA TYR A 15 12.10 -30.81 -34.21
C TYR A 15 13.49 -30.17 -34.09
N ALA A 16 14.39 -30.46 -35.05
CA ALA A 16 15.73 -29.88 -35.13
C ALA A 16 15.78 -28.44 -35.72
N ASP A 17 14.67 -27.92 -36.26
CA ASP A 17 14.54 -26.56 -36.79
C ASP A 17 13.20 -25.93 -36.36
N PRO A 18 13.01 -25.69 -35.05
CA PRO A 18 11.76 -25.11 -34.56
C PRO A 18 11.66 -23.64 -34.95
N LEU A 19 10.45 -23.19 -35.28
CA LEU A 19 10.18 -21.76 -35.40
C LEU A 19 10.24 -21.13 -34.01
N MET A 20 11.32 -20.39 -33.76
CA MET A 20 11.49 -19.61 -32.54
C MET A 20 10.70 -18.31 -32.65
N VAL A 21 9.56 -18.23 -31.95
CA VAL A 21 8.78 -17.00 -31.85
C VAL A 21 9.25 -16.22 -30.63
N VAL A 22 10.00 -15.15 -30.86
CA VAL A 22 10.38 -14.21 -29.79
C VAL A 22 9.19 -13.30 -29.52
N VAL A 23 8.62 -13.43 -28.31
CA VAL A 23 7.57 -12.50 -27.87
C VAL A 23 8.26 -11.20 -27.44
N PRO A 24 7.96 -10.05 -28.07
CA PRO A 24 8.59 -8.80 -27.72
C PRO A 24 8.26 -8.40 -26.27
N ALA A 25 9.28 -7.94 -25.57
CA ALA A 25 9.17 -7.38 -24.22
C ALA A 25 9.55 -5.90 -24.27
N VAL A 26 8.71 -5.07 -23.68
CA VAL A 26 8.98 -3.65 -23.49
C VAL A 26 9.39 -3.43 -22.04
N TRP A 27 10.60 -2.96 -21.86
CA TRP A 27 11.19 -2.55 -20.61
C TRP A 27 10.73 -1.15 -20.24
N PHE A 28 10.33 -0.98 -18.99
CA PHE A 28 9.92 0.29 -18.44
C PHE A 28 10.40 0.43 -17.00
N ARG A 29 10.53 1.67 -16.54
CA ARG A 29 10.95 2.03 -15.21
C ARG A 29 9.95 3.00 -14.62
N LEU A 30 9.44 2.68 -13.42
CA LEU A 30 8.62 3.63 -12.69
C LEU A 30 9.50 4.67 -12.04
N VAL A 31 9.06 5.92 -12.08
CA VAL A 31 9.65 7.02 -11.33
C VAL A 31 8.54 7.70 -10.55
N ASP A 32 8.78 7.90 -9.26
CA ASP A 32 7.88 8.69 -8.42
C ASP A 32 8.07 10.17 -8.73
N LEU A 33 7.00 10.90 -9.08
CA LEU A 33 7.08 12.33 -9.44
C LEU A 33 7.70 13.19 -8.31
N GLY A 34 7.43 12.84 -7.05
CA GLY A 34 7.83 13.63 -5.90
C GLY A 34 9.31 13.49 -5.59
N SER A 35 9.75 12.26 -5.32
CA SER A 35 11.13 11.92 -4.97
C SER A 35 12.06 11.82 -6.18
N ARG A 36 11.49 11.68 -7.39
CA ARG A 36 12.20 11.33 -8.64
C ARG A 36 13.09 10.10 -8.51
N LYS A 37 12.86 9.27 -7.50
CA LYS A 37 13.61 8.05 -7.29
C LYS A 37 13.08 6.96 -8.23
N PRO A 38 13.96 6.29 -8.99
CA PRO A 38 13.55 5.19 -9.83
C PRO A 38 13.24 3.95 -9.00
N PHE A 39 12.17 3.26 -9.36
CA PHE A 39 11.92 1.88 -8.95
C PHE A 39 12.78 0.92 -9.80
N PRO A 40 12.92 -0.35 -9.38
CA PRO A 40 13.54 -1.37 -10.21
C PRO A 40 12.92 -1.44 -11.61
N THR A 41 13.78 -1.58 -12.62
CA THR A 41 13.32 -1.69 -14.02
C THR A 41 12.57 -2.99 -14.20
N ASN A 42 11.46 -2.94 -14.93
CA ASN A 42 10.56 -4.07 -15.13
C ASN A 42 10.18 -4.19 -16.61
N TRP A 43 9.45 -5.23 -16.98
CA TRP A 43 9.04 -5.46 -18.37
C TRP A 43 7.59 -5.93 -18.49
N LEU A 44 7.00 -5.66 -19.65
CA LEU A 44 5.67 -6.10 -20.06
C LEU A 44 5.75 -6.73 -21.45
N ARG A 45 4.88 -7.71 -21.73
CA ARG A 45 4.74 -8.29 -23.07
C ARG A 45 3.90 -7.35 -23.91
N LEU A 46 4.56 -6.51 -24.70
CA LEU A 46 3.94 -5.52 -25.58
C LEU A 46 4.68 -5.51 -26.91
N THR A 47 4.01 -5.05 -27.95
CA THR A 47 4.57 -4.93 -29.30
C THR A 47 4.88 -3.47 -29.64
N GLU A 48 5.72 -3.25 -30.65
CA GLU A 48 6.02 -1.91 -31.18
C GLU A 48 4.78 -1.14 -31.66
N HIS A 49 3.70 -1.86 -31.99
CA HIS A 49 2.44 -1.27 -32.43
C HIS A 49 1.51 -0.88 -31.28
N THR A 50 1.88 -1.23 -30.04
CA THR A 50 1.08 -0.94 -28.85
C THR A 50 1.01 0.57 -28.63
N LEU A 51 -0.15 1.07 -28.24
CA LEU A 51 -0.34 2.48 -27.89
C LEU A 51 0.16 2.75 -26.48
N VAL A 52 0.61 3.99 -26.22
CA VAL A 52 1.01 4.45 -24.88
C VAL A 52 -0.12 4.26 -23.86
N ALA A 53 -1.38 4.49 -24.25
CA ALA A 53 -2.54 4.23 -23.38
C ALA A 53 -2.61 2.79 -22.86
N VAL A 54 -2.28 1.80 -23.70
CA VAL A 54 -2.30 0.38 -23.33
C VAL A 54 -1.13 0.04 -22.41
N LEU A 55 0.03 0.66 -22.62
CA LEU A 55 1.15 0.54 -21.68
C LEU A 55 0.75 1.04 -20.28
N GLN A 56 0.10 2.20 -20.19
CA GLN A 56 -0.36 2.76 -18.91
C GLN A 56 -1.32 1.81 -18.20
N GLU A 57 -2.34 1.30 -18.90
CA GLU A 57 -3.31 0.34 -18.35
C GLU A 57 -2.62 -0.93 -17.80
N LYS A 58 -1.64 -1.46 -18.54
CA LYS A 58 -0.88 -2.64 -18.12
C LYS A 58 0.02 -2.37 -16.92
N VAL A 59 0.62 -1.18 -16.84
CA VAL A 59 1.40 -0.74 -15.67
C VAL A 59 0.50 -0.61 -14.45
N ILE A 60 -0.64 0.08 -14.59
CA ILE A 60 -1.66 0.24 -13.55
C ILE A 60 -2.09 -1.13 -13.01
N THR A 61 -2.43 -2.05 -13.91
CA THR A 61 -2.83 -3.42 -13.56
C THR A 61 -1.71 -4.17 -12.83
N LYS A 62 -0.47 -4.11 -13.35
CA LYS A 62 0.68 -4.85 -12.81
C LYS A 62 1.05 -4.41 -11.39
N TYR A 63 0.92 -3.12 -11.10
CA TYR A 63 1.24 -2.57 -9.77
C TYR A 63 0.00 -2.41 -8.88
N GLY A 64 -1.14 -2.95 -9.31
CA GLY A 64 -2.38 -2.93 -8.51
C GLY A 64 -2.86 -1.51 -8.20
N ILE A 65 -2.55 -0.54 -9.06
CA ILE A 65 -2.92 0.86 -8.85
C ILE A 65 -4.39 1.05 -9.26
N LYS A 66 -5.29 0.42 -8.51
CA LYS A 66 -6.73 0.49 -8.77
C LYS A 66 -7.19 1.95 -8.74
N GLU A 67 -8.14 2.31 -9.61
CA GLU A 67 -8.74 3.66 -9.72
C GLU A 67 -7.90 4.76 -10.40
N ILE A 68 -6.82 4.42 -11.10
CA ILE A 68 -6.13 5.37 -11.99
C ILE A 68 -6.78 5.36 -13.38
N GLU A 69 -7.23 6.53 -13.82
CA GLU A 69 -7.50 6.80 -15.24
C GLU A 69 -6.16 6.87 -16.00
N ASN A 70 -6.05 6.19 -17.15
CA ASN A 70 -4.80 6.05 -17.91
C ASN A 70 -4.07 7.39 -18.17
N SER A 71 -4.84 8.50 -18.28
CA SER A 71 -4.39 9.87 -18.53
C SER A 71 -3.45 10.47 -17.47
N VAL A 72 -3.32 9.83 -16.31
CA VAL A 72 -2.58 10.37 -15.16
C VAL A 72 -1.08 10.06 -15.19
N LEU A 73 -0.69 8.93 -15.77
CA LEU A 73 0.70 8.51 -15.82
C LEU A 73 1.43 9.29 -16.90
N ASN A 74 2.52 9.99 -16.56
CA ASN A 74 3.33 10.61 -17.61
C ASN A 74 4.29 9.57 -18.18
N VAL A 75 4.23 9.36 -19.49
CA VAL A 75 5.12 8.40 -20.18
C VAL A 75 6.16 9.17 -20.98
N PHE A 76 7.42 8.79 -20.83
CA PHE A 76 8.56 9.35 -21.53
C PHE A 76 9.34 8.22 -22.20
N VAL A 77 9.76 8.43 -23.43
CA VAL A 77 10.44 7.39 -24.24
C VAL A 77 11.72 6.84 -23.60
N ASN A 78 12.42 7.69 -22.84
CA ASN A 78 13.67 7.39 -22.15
C ASN A 78 14.02 8.49 -21.13
N GLU A 79 15.19 8.37 -20.52
CA GLU A 79 15.70 9.30 -19.52
C GLU A 79 15.98 10.71 -20.08
N VAL A 80 16.41 10.82 -21.35
CA VAL A 80 16.63 12.13 -21.99
C VAL A 80 15.30 12.89 -22.12
N ALA A 81 14.26 12.22 -22.62
CA ALA A 81 12.92 12.79 -22.73
C ALA A 81 12.30 13.10 -21.37
N TYR A 82 12.58 12.27 -20.35
CA TYR A 82 12.19 12.52 -18.97
C TYR A 82 12.80 13.83 -18.43
N ASN A 83 14.11 14.00 -18.60
CA ASN A 83 14.83 15.18 -18.15
C ASN A 83 14.42 16.45 -18.90
N SER A 84 14.11 16.33 -20.20
CA SER A 84 13.59 17.44 -21.00
C SER A 84 12.07 17.66 -20.86
N ARG A 85 11.41 16.89 -19.98
CA ARG A 85 9.94 16.89 -19.75
C ARG A 85 9.11 16.71 -21.03
N LYS A 86 9.63 16.02 -22.04
CA LYS A 86 8.95 15.75 -23.32
C LYS A 86 8.15 14.44 -23.21
N LYS A 87 6.87 14.58 -22.87
CA LYS A 87 5.93 13.46 -22.72
C LYS A 87 5.53 12.86 -24.07
N MET A 88 5.18 11.58 -24.07
CA MET A 88 4.46 10.96 -25.18
C MET A 88 2.96 11.21 -25.07
N ASP A 89 2.30 11.35 -26.21
CA ASP A 89 0.85 11.37 -26.28
C ASP A 89 0.30 9.93 -26.14
N MET A 90 -0.88 9.79 -25.55
CA MET A 90 -1.55 8.51 -25.35
C MET A 90 -1.84 7.77 -26.67
N THR A 91 -2.01 8.52 -27.76
CA THR A 91 -2.26 8.01 -29.12
C THR A 91 -0.98 7.61 -29.85
N ASN A 92 0.21 7.91 -29.32
CA ASN A 92 1.46 7.46 -29.91
C ASN A 92 1.62 5.94 -29.74
N ARG A 93 2.29 5.32 -30.73
CA ARG A 93 2.78 3.94 -30.62
C ARG A 93 4.12 3.91 -29.90
N LEU A 94 4.39 2.82 -29.18
CA LEU A 94 5.66 2.62 -28.49
C LEU A 94 6.85 2.49 -29.44
N GLY A 95 6.64 2.01 -30.67
CA GLY A 95 7.74 1.79 -31.62
C GLY A 95 8.83 0.88 -31.03
N GLU A 96 10.09 1.24 -31.24
CA GLU A 96 11.25 0.49 -30.73
C GLU A 96 11.66 0.88 -29.28
N TYR A 97 10.94 1.81 -28.64
CA TYR A 97 11.26 2.30 -27.31
C TYR A 97 11.08 1.22 -26.25
N GLY A 98 11.99 1.18 -25.26
CA GLY A 98 11.98 0.15 -24.22
C GLY A 98 12.37 -1.23 -24.72
N SER A 99 12.95 -1.38 -25.91
CA SER A 99 13.43 -2.69 -26.41
C SER A 99 14.61 -3.24 -25.59
N LYS A 100 15.29 -2.41 -24.79
CA LYS A 100 16.46 -2.77 -23.98
C LYS A 100 16.26 -2.36 -22.53
N CYS A 101 16.69 -3.22 -21.60
CA CYS A 101 16.66 -2.91 -20.16
C CYS A 101 17.50 -1.67 -19.79
N ALA A 102 18.59 -1.42 -20.53
CA ALA A 102 19.46 -0.25 -20.33
C ALA A 102 18.83 1.07 -20.81
N ASP A 103 17.80 1.01 -21.67
CA ASP A 103 17.08 2.19 -22.18
C ASP A 103 15.55 1.97 -22.04
N PRO A 104 15.05 1.93 -20.79
CA PRO A 104 13.64 1.64 -20.54
C PRO A 104 12.78 2.89 -20.76
N ILE A 105 11.51 2.65 -21.11
CA ILE A 105 10.49 3.70 -21.09
C ILE A 105 10.29 4.17 -19.65
N ILE A 106 10.31 5.47 -19.41
CA ILE A 106 10.07 6.03 -18.08
C ILE A 106 8.58 6.30 -17.91
N VAL A 107 7.99 5.69 -16.89
CA VAL A 107 6.59 5.92 -16.51
C VAL A 107 6.59 6.63 -15.16
N GLU A 108 6.29 7.92 -15.17
CA GLU A 108 6.22 8.73 -13.98
C GLU A 108 4.81 8.66 -13.38
N VAL A 109 4.76 8.22 -12.12
CA VAL A 109 3.52 8.11 -11.34
C VAL A 109 3.40 9.38 -10.48
N PRO A 110 2.21 10.00 -10.39
CA PRO A 110 2.01 11.10 -9.44
C PRO A 110 2.28 10.62 -8.02
N ALA A 111 2.89 11.48 -7.23
CA ALA A 111 3.21 11.21 -5.85
C ALA A 111 2.43 12.15 -4.94
N VAL A 112 1.89 11.59 -3.86
CA VAL A 112 1.33 12.32 -2.72
C VAL A 112 2.31 12.16 -1.57
N TRP A 113 2.92 13.25 -1.14
CA TRP A 113 3.76 13.33 0.04
C TRP A 113 2.90 13.30 1.30
N VAL A 114 3.22 12.37 2.19
CA VAL A 114 2.53 12.14 3.44
C VAL A 114 3.51 12.25 4.59
N ARG A 115 3.14 12.99 5.63
CA ARG A 115 3.82 12.99 6.92
C ARG A 115 2.97 12.31 7.97
N LEU A 116 3.46 11.20 8.48
CA LEU A 116 2.90 10.54 9.64
C LEU A 116 3.27 11.31 10.90
N VAL A 117 2.27 11.60 11.72
CA VAL A 117 2.46 12.22 13.03
C VAL A 117 1.78 11.38 14.11
N ASP A 118 2.35 11.37 15.29
CA ASP A 118 1.75 10.82 16.50
C ASP A 118 0.47 11.61 16.84
N SER A 119 -0.65 10.92 17.04
CA SER A 119 -1.95 11.57 17.30
C SER A 119 -2.05 12.23 18.68
N GLY A 120 -1.26 11.77 19.66
CA GLY A 120 -1.26 12.26 21.04
C GLY A 120 -0.41 13.52 21.22
N ASN A 121 0.78 13.57 20.61
CA ASN A 121 1.72 14.70 20.78
C ASN A 121 1.99 15.48 19.48
N GLY A 122 1.52 15.01 18.32
CA GLY A 122 1.72 15.66 17.03
C GLY A 122 3.16 15.59 16.48
N LYS A 123 4.04 14.78 17.10
CA LYS A 123 5.44 14.61 16.70
C LYS A 123 5.50 13.88 15.36
N ALA A 124 6.33 14.38 14.44
CA ALA A 124 6.57 13.72 13.17
C ALA A 124 7.25 12.36 13.40
N LEU A 125 6.66 11.32 12.82
CA LEU A 125 7.16 9.95 12.87
C LEU A 125 7.94 9.65 11.58
N LEU A 126 7.32 9.91 10.43
CA LEU A 126 7.87 9.54 9.13
C LEU A 126 7.32 10.47 8.04
N THR A 127 8.14 10.78 7.03
CA THR A 127 7.66 11.42 5.79
C THR A 127 7.92 10.46 4.63
N ILE A 128 6.90 10.17 3.83
CA ILE A 128 6.94 9.24 2.70
C ILE A 128 6.29 9.85 1.47
N SER A 129 6.73 9.45 0.28
CA SER A 129 5.99 9.65 -0.96
C SER A 129 5.19 8.39 -1.26
N LEU A 130 3.91 8.56 -1.62
CA LEU A 130 3.04 7.47 -2.06
C LEU A 130 2.65 7.70 -3.52
N PRO A 131 2.77 6.68 -4.39
CA PRO A 131 2.42 6.79 -5.80
C PRO A 131 0.89 6.78 -5.96
N LEU A 132 0.25 7.92 -5.66
CA LEU A 132 -1.20 8.10 -5.63
C LEU A 132 -1.64 9.19 -6.61
N PRO A 133 -2.74 9.00 -7.36
CA PRO A 133 -3.30 10.05 -8.20
C PRO A 133 -3.86 11.21 -7.37
N LYS A 134 -3.92 12.40 -7.97
CA LYS A 134 -4.39 13.63 -7.31
C LYS A 134 -5.86 13.59 -6.86
N TRP A 135 -6.65 12.68 -7.42
CA TRP A 135 -8.05 12.49 -7.07
C TRP A 135 -8.29 11.31 -6.13
N THR A 136 -7.23 10.65 -5.64
CA THR A 136 -7.36 9.62 -4.59
C THR A 136 -8.21 10.18 -3.47
N THR A 137 -9.12 9.36 -2.97
CA THR A 137 -9.92 9.73 -1.79
C THR A 137 -9.05 9.64 -0.53
N VAL A 138 -9.47 10.32 0.52
CA VAL A 138 -8.83 10.18 1.84
C VAL A 138 -8.80 8.71 2.30
N GLY A 139 -9.85 7.93 2.01
CA GLY A 139 -9.87 6.48 2.27
C GLY A 139 -8.78 5.71 1.52
N GLY A 140 -8.60 5.98 0.23
CA GLY A 140 -7.53 5.35 -0.57
C GLY A 140 -6.13 5.73 -0.10
N LEU A 141 -5.94 6.96 0.38
CA LEU A 141 -4.68 7.39 1.01
C LEU A 141 -4.40 6.61 2.30
N GLN A 142 -5.41 6.44 3.15
CA GLN A 142 -5.30 5.71 4.41
C GLN A 142 -4.89 4.26 4.17
N GLU A 143 -5.51 3.59 3.20
CA GLU A 143 -5.14 2.21 2.82
C GLU A 143 -3.71 2.11 2.27
N ALA A 144 -3.30 3.07 1.43
CA ALA A 144 -1.95 3.12 0.90
C ALA A 144 -0.91 3.34 2.00
N VAL A 145 -1.19 4.21 2.98
CA VAL A 145 -0.35 4.43 4.16
C VAL A 145 -0.23 3.16 4.99
N ILE A 146 -1.36 2.48 5.27
CA ILE A 146 -1.39 1.22 6.04
C ILE A 146 -0.53 0.16 5.37
N THR A 147 -0.73 -0.02 4.06
CA THR A 147 0.00 -1.01 3.25
C THR A 147 1.49 -0.69 3.21
N LYS A 148 1.86 0.57 2.96
CA LYS A 148 3.26 0.97 2.79
C LYS A 148 4.04 0.98 4.09
N CYS A 149 3.41 1.39 5.19
CA CYS A 149 4.06 1.51 6.49
C CYS A 149 3.92 0.23 7.35
N GLY A 150 3.28 -0.82 6.82
CA GLY A 150 3.12 -2.09 7.52
C GLY A 150 2.26 -1.98 8.78
N ILE A 151 1.27 -1.07 8.79
CA ILE A 151 0.43 -0.81 9.96
C ILE A 151 -0.57 -1.96 10.12
N LYS A 152 -0.21 -2.99 10.90
CA LYS A 152 -1.11 -4.13 11.15
C LYS A 152 -2.16 -3.78 12.20
N GLY A 153 -3.40 -4.22 11.99
CA GLY A 153 -4.48 -4.15 12.97
C GLY A 153 -5.22 -2.81 13.08
N ILE A 154 -4.96 -1.84 12.21
CA ILE A 154 -5.65 -0.54 12.18
C ILE A 154 -6.61 -0.52 10.98
N GLU A 155 -7.92 -0.43 11.23
CA GLU A 155 -8.90 -0.14 10.18
C GLU A 155 -8.60 1.26 9.61
N SER A 156 -8.77 1.47 8.29
CA SER A 156 -8.54 2.76 7.63
C SER A 156 -9.28 3.92 8.29
N SER A 157 -10.45 3.65 8.88
CA SER A 157 -11.28 4.55 9.69
C SER A 157 -10.57 5.14 10.93
N VAL A 158 -9.52 4.49 11.44
CA VAL A 158 -8.79 4.87 12.66
C VAL A 158 -7.62 5.82 12.39
N LEU A 159 -7.24 6.02 11.12
CA LEU A 159 -6.32 7.11 10.74
C LEU A 159 -7.07 8.45 10.85
N GLU A 160 -7.23 8.92 12.09
CA GLU A 160 -8.27 9.89 12.49
C GLU A 160 -8.21 11.23 11.76
N ARG A 161 -7.06 11.64 11.20
CA ARG A 161 -6.87 13.03 10.75
C ARG A 161 -5.96 13.11 9.55
N VAL A 162 -6.56 13.38 8.40
CA VAL A 162 -5.86 13.83 7.20
C VAL A 162 -6.00 15.34 7.12
N CYS A 163 -4.90 16.09 7.20
CA CYS A 163 -4.88 17.57 7.19
C CYS A 163 -3.81 18.09 6.23
N GLN A 164 -4.08 19.20 5.54
CA GLN A 164 -3.06 19.90 4.74
C GLN A 164 -2.24 20.83 5.63
N ARG A 165 -0.90 20.77 5.53
CA ARG A 165 -0.02 21.82 6.03
C ARG A 165 0.66 22.46 4.83
N ARG A 166 0.34 23.73 4.53
CA ARG A 166 1.36 24.65 4.01
C ARG A 166 2.21 25.06 5.22
N LEU A 167 3.50 25.25 5.06
CA LEU A 167 4.31 25.96 6.06
C LEU A 167 4.12 27.47 5.88
N PRO A 168 3.34 28.20 6.71
CA PRO A 168 3.61 29.61 6.94
C PRO A 168 4.44 29.76 8.22
N ARG A 169 5.37 30.71 8.16
CA ARG A 169 6.12 31.30 9.31
C ARG A 169 5.20 31.98 10.35
N CYS A 170 4.00 31.47 10.63
CA CYS A 170 3.05 32.12 11.55
C CYS A 170 2.62 31.19 12.68
N SER A 171 2.77 31.72 13.89
CA SER A 171 2.46 31.18 15.21
C SER A 171 0.96 31.08 15.54
N CYS A 172 0.10 31.01 14.53
CA CYS A 172 -1.35 30.87 14.73
C CYS A 172 -1.73 29.41 14.53
N SER A 173 -2.23 28.77 15.59
CA SER A 173 -2.74 27.40 15.60
C SER A 173 -3.72 27.17 14.45
N PRO A 174 -3.38 26.34 13.44
CA PRO A 174 -4.26 26.13 12.29
C PRO A 174 -5.49 25.35 12.75
N LYS A 175 -6.68 25.87 12.43
CA LYS A 175 -7.95 25.14 12.57
C LYS A 175 -7.82 23.81 11.82
N ARG A 176 -7.74 22.72 12.58
CA ARG A 176 -7.56 21.35 12.10
C ARG A 176 -8.86 20.88 11.48
N MET A 177 -8.91 20.74 10.16
CA MET A 177 -10.09 20.27 9.45
C MET A 177 -9.88 18.79 9.13
N SER A 178 -10.69 17.91 9.75
CA SER A 178 -10.69 16.49 9.40
C SER A 178 -11.31 16.33 8.03
N LEU A 179 -10.56 15.80 7.06
CA LEU A 179 -11.09 15.51 5.73
C LEU A 179 -11.93 14.21 5.80
N LEU A 180 -13.12 14.25 5.20
CA LEU A 180 -14.00 13.07 5.11
C LEU A 180 -13.35 11.99 4.22
N SER A 181 -13.57 10.72 4.52
CA SER A 181 -12.98 9.58 3.77
C SER A 181 -13.30 9.60 2.26
N SER A 182 -14.43 10.18 1.86
CA SER A 182 -14.86 10.34 0.47
C SER A 182 -14.29 11.57 -0.24
N MET A 183 -13.60 12.46 0.48
CA MET A 183 -13.06 13.69 -0.08
C MET A 183 -11.83 13.37 -0.95
N GLN A 184 -11.80 13.93 -2.16
CA GLN A 184 -10.67 13.79 -3.07
C GLN A 184 -9.49 14.66 -2.60
N LEU A 185 -8.28 14.16 -2.76
CA LEU A 185 -7.02 14.83 -2.38
C LEU A 185 -6.60 15.94 -3.35
N LEU A 186 -7.54 16.61 -4.05
CA LEU A 186 -7.27 17.57 -5.12
C LEU A 186 -6.18 18.58 -4.73
N ASN A 187 -4.98 18.42 -5.29
CA ASN A 187 -3.76 19.23 -5.08
C ASN A 187 -3.14 19.18 -3.67
N LEU A 188 -3.42 18.14 -2.89
CA LEU A 188 -2.77 17.85 -1.62
C LEU A 188 -1.53 16.96 -1.81
N GLY A 189 -0.46 17.19 -1.04
CA GLY A 189 0.71 16.30 -1.06
C GLY A 189 1.62 16.46 -2.28
N GLY A 190 1.58 17.57 -3.00
CA GLY A 190 2.29 17.69 -4.29
C GLY A 190 3.82 17.63 -4.18
N ASP A 191 4.37 17.99 -3.02
CA ASP A 191 5.81 18.07 -2.74
C ASP A 191 6.08 17.96 -1.22
N GLU A 192 7.36 17.93 -0.83
CA GLU A 192 7.80 17.85 0.57
C GLU A 192 7.38 19.06 1.43
N ASP A 193 7.05 20.20 0.82
CA ASP A 193 6.64 21.44 1.49
C ASP A 193 5.11 21.56 1.63
N ASN A 194 4.37 20.83 0.80
CA ASN A 194 2.92 20.75 0.74
C ASN A 194 2.45 19.30 0.94
N PHE A 195 2.81 18.71 2.07
CA PHE A 195 2.49 17.33 2.43
C PHE A 195 1.12 17.19 3.11
N VAL A 196 0.57 15.98 3.00
CA VAL A 196 -0.60 15.54 3.74
C VAL A 196 -0.18 15.02 5.11
N VAL A 197 -0.69 15.60 6.19
CA VAL A 197 -0.47 15.06 7.54
C VAL A 197 -1.47 13.95 7.79
N VAL A 198 -0.98 12.77 8.16
CA VAL A 198 -1.81 11.65 8.61
C VAL A 198 -1.45 11.36 10.06
N ALA A 199 -2.43 11.54 10.95
CA ALA A 199 -2.25 11.21 12.36
C ALA A 199 -2.41 9.70 12.57
N VAL A 200 -1.44 9.11 13.27
CA VAL A 200 -1.39 7.70 13.60
C VAL A 200 -1.44 7.54 15.13
N PRO A 201 -2.27 6.61 15.68
CA PRO A 201 -2.33 6.38 17.12
C PRO A 201 -0.97 6.02 17.72
N GLN A 202 -0.74 6.42 18.97
CA GLN A 202 0.55 6.32 19.69
C GLN A 202 1.14 4.91 19.82
N ASN A 203 0.39 3.85 19.53
CA ASN A 203 0.75 2.47 19.85
C ASN A 203 0.91 1.62 18.60
N MET A 204 1.89 1.97 17.77
CA MET A 204 2.26 1.19 16.57
C MET A 204 3.26 0.05 16.87
N GLY A 205 3.55 -0.21 18.14
CA GLY A 205 4.55 -1.23 18.55
C GLY A 205 4.23 -1.98 19.85
N SER A 206 3.07 -1.75 20.47
CA SER A 206 2.61 -2.55 21.60
C SER A 206 1.36 -3.28 21.17
N GLU A 207 1.44 -4.61 21.21
CA GLU A 207 0.32 -5.54 21.28
C GLU A 207 -0.93 -4.85 21.85
N ARG A 208 -2.05 -4.86 21.10
CA ARG A 208 -3.31 -4.29 21.60
C ARG A 208 -3.76 -5.13 22.79
N VAL A 209 -3.33 -4.76 23.99
CA VAL A 209 -3.89 -5.26 25.23
C VAL A 209 -5.28 -4.65 25.35
N TRP A 210 -6.30 -5.40 24.96
CA TRP A 210 -7.68 -5.04 25.22
C TRP A 210 -7.91 -5.19 26.73
N SER A 211 -7.99 -4.07 27.45
CA SER A 211 -8.29 -4.12 28.88
C SER A 211 -9.77 -4.41 29.10
N ILE A 212 -10.09 -5.52 29.77
CA ILE A 212 -11.42 -5.77 30.29
C ILE A 212 -11.72 -4.69 31.34
N ARG A 213 -12.73 -3.84 31.09
CA ARG A 213 -13.15 -2.83 32.07
C ARG A 213 -13.95 -3.52 33.17
N ILE A 214 -13.37 -3.60 34.35
CA ILE A 214 -14.02 -4.12 35.56
C ILE A 214 -14.70 -2.94 36.25
N ASP A 215 -15.96 -3.12 36.64
CA ASP A 215 -16.67 -2.14 37.47
C ASP A 215 -16.01 -2.06 38.84
N GLN A 216 -15.76 -0.84 39.32
CA GLN A 216 -14.91 -0.56 40.48
C GLN A 216 -15.47 -1.16 41.77
N GLY A 217 -16.77 -1.43 41.83
CA GLY A 217 -17.41 -2.16 42.93
C GLY A 217 -17.04 -3.65 43.02
N TYR A 218 -16.44 -4.23 41.98
CA TYR A 218 -16.03 -5.65 41.91
C TYR A 218 -14.51 -5.82 41.73
N ALA A 219 -13.74 -4.74 41.84
CA ALA A 219 -12.31 -4.76 41.57
C ALA A 219 -11.55 -5.74 42.48
N GLU A 220 -11.91 -5.81 43.77
CA GLU A 220 -11.29 -6.73 44.72
C GLU A 220 -11.58 -8.20 44.40
N ASP A 221 -12.82 -8.51 44.02
CA ASP A 221 -13.24 -9.86 43.65
C ASP A 221 -12.55 -10.34 42.37
N VAL A 222 -12.36 -9.44 41.41
CA VAL A 222 -11.74 -9.77 40.12
C VAL A 222 -10.21 -9.82 40.19
N GLN A 223 -9.59 -9.11 41.14
CA GLN A 223 -8.14 -9.10 41.33
C GLN A 223 -7.56 -10.51 41.54
N GLN A 224 -8.29 -11.39 42.24
CA GLN A 224 -7.86 -12.78 42.43
C GLN A 224 -7.79 -13.56 41.12
N TYR A 225 -8.74 -13.33 40.22
CA TYR A 225 -8.75 -13.94 38.89
C TYR A 225 -7.62 -13.41 38.03
N GLN A 226 -7.37 -12.10 38.06
CA GLN A 226 -6.29 -11.47 37.31
C GLN A 226 -4.91 -11.94 37.77
N ASN A 227 -4.67 -11.98 39.08
CA ASN A 227 -3.41 -12.49 39.63
C ASN A 227 -3.17 -13.97 39.26
N THR A 228 -4.25 -14.75 39.16
CA THR A 228 -4.16 -16.16 38.74
C THR A 228 -3.90 -16.26 37.24
N ALA A 229 -4.54 -15.44 36.42
CA ALA A 229 -4.34 -15.36 34.98
C ALA A 229 -2.87 -14.99 34.66
N ASP A 230 -2.33 -13.96 35.31
CA ASP A 230 -0.95 -13.50 35.17
C ASP A 230 0.08 -14.60 35.48
N ARG A 231 -0.22 -15.48 36.44
CA ARG A 231 0.63 -16.65 36.76
C ARG A 231 0.57 -17.75 35.73
N LEU A 232 -0.54 -17.86 35.00
CA LEU A 232 -0.81 -18.92 34.03
C LEU A 232 -0.57 -18.49 32.59
N LYS A 233 -0.32 -17.21 32.31
CA LYS A 233 -0.21 -16.66 30.97
C LYS A 233 0.85 -17.36 30.08
N ASP A 234 1.93 -17.81 30.70
CA ASP A 234 3.05 -18.48 30.02
C ASP A 234 2.91 -20.03 30.08
N ALA A 235 1.76 -20.55 30.51
CA ALA A 235 1.50 -21.97 30.53
C ALA A 235 1.22 -22.48 29.10
N ASN A 236 1.74 -23.67 28.78
CA ASN A 236 1.63 -24.26 27.46
C ASN A 236 0.17 -24.45 27.00
N GLU A 237 -0.74 -24.66 27.94
CA GLU A 237 -2.18 -24.80 27.70
C GLU A 237 -2.81 -23.48 27.22
N VAL A 238 -2.35 -22.34 27.72
CA VAL A 238 -2.80 -21.00 27.30
C VAL A 238 -2.28 -20.70 25.90
N GLU A 239 -0.99 -20.92 25.66
CA GLU A 239 -0.37 -20.71 24.34
C GLU A 239 -1.01 -21.59 23.25
N THR A 240 -1.30 -22.86 23.59
CA THR A 240 -1.99 -23.78 22.68
C THR A 240 -3.38 -23.29 22.32
N MET A 241 -4.15 -22.82 23.31
CA MET A 241 -5.50 -22.29 23.10
C MET A 241 -5.48 -20.99 22.28
N GLU A 242 -4.58 -20.07 22.60
CA GLU A 242 -4.39 -18.82 21.87
C GLU A 242 -4.04 -19.08 20.39
N THR A 243 -3.12 -20.02 20.14
CA THR A 243 -2.73 -20.41 18.79
C THR A 243 -3.89 -21.02 18.02
N ALA A 244 -4.68 -21.90 18.63
CA ALA A 244 -5.86 -22.50 18.01
C ALA A 244 -6.91 -21.45 17.66
N ILE A 245 -7.17 -20.48 18.55
CA ILE A 245 -8.09 -19.38 18.30
C ILE A 245 -7.58 -18.51 17.14
N LYS A 246 -6.28 -18.14 17.14
CA LYS A 246 -5.68 -17.36 16.04
C LYS A 246 -5.85 -18.05 14.69
N GLN A 247 -5.55 -19.34 14.59
CA GLN A 247 -5.72 -20.11 13.36
C GLN A 247 -7.16 -20.11 12.86
N VAL A 248 -8.14 -20.25 13.76
CA VAL A 248 -9.57 -20.20 13.40
C VAL A 248 -9.97 -18.79 12.96
N LEU A 249 -9.51 -17.75 13.66
CA LEU A 249 -9.81 -16.36 13.30
C LEU A 249 -9.22 -15.95 11.96
N GLU A 250 -8.02 -16.44 11.61
CA GLU A 250 -7.39 -16.19 10.29
C GLU A 250 -8.20 -16.78 9.12
N LEU A 251 -8.95 -17.86 9.37
CA LEU A 251 -9.81 -18.50 8.37
C LEU A 251 -11.18 -17.82 8.24
N LEU A 252 -11.56 -16.96 9.18
CA LEU A 252 -12.86 -16.29 9.21
C LEU A 252 -12.77 -14.89 8.58
N THR A 253 -13.55 -14.67 7.53
CA THR A 253 -13.64 -13.38 6.82
C THR A 253 -14.54 -12.35 7.52
N LYS A 254 -15.10 -12.67 8.69
CA LYS A 254 -16.01 -11.81 9.48
C LYS A 254 -15.62 -11.83 10.95
N LYS A 255 -16.07 -10.80 11.70
CA LYS A 255 -15.95 -10.74 13.17
C LYS A 255 -16.56 -12.00 13.80
N ALA A 256 -15.80 -12.66 14.68
CA ALA A 256 -16.19 -13.88 15.37
C ALA A 256 -16.25 -13.65 16.88
N PHE A 257 -17.09 -14.44 17.56
CA PHE A 257 -17.17 -14.48 19.01
C PHE A 257 -16.57 -15.80 19.49
N VAL A 258 -15.68 -15.72 20.49
CA VAL A 258 -15.16 -16.90 21.18
C VAL A 258 -15.99 -17.12 22.43
N VAL A 259 -16.54 -18.33 22.59
CA VAL A 259 -17.31 -18.73 23.76
C VAL A 259 -16.52 -19.78 24.52
N LEU A 260 -16.16 -19.49 25.77
CA LEU A 260 -15.53 -20.44 26.67
C LEU A 260 -16.62 -21.17 27.47
N GLU A 261 -17.00 -22.37 27.01
CA GLU A 261 -18.01 -23.19 27.67
C GLU A 261 -17.35 -24.35 28.43
N ASN A 262 -17.49 -24.37 29.75
CA ASN A 262 -16.98 -25.44 30.63
C ASN A 262 -17.71 -25.43 31.98
N SER A 263 -17.60 -26.51 32.76
CA SER A 263 -18.20 -26.65 34.09
C SER A 263 -17.79 -25.53 35.06
N SER A 264 -18.56 -25.30 36.13
CA SER A 264 -18.22 -24.28 37.13
C SER A 264 -16.85 -24.55 37.78
N GLY A 265 -16.11 -23.50 38.14
CA GLY A 265 -14.80 -23.61 38.82
C GLY A 265 -13.61 -24.02 37.94
N THR A 266 -13.78 -24.16 36.62
CA THR A 266 -12.74 -24.66 35.69
C THR A 266 -11.79 -23.59 35.12
N GLY A 267 -11.77 -22.39 35.69
CA GLY A 267 -10.82 -21.36 35.27
C GLY A 267 -11.22 -20.52 34.05
N LYS A 268 -12.49 -20.55 33.62
CA LYS A 268 -12.98 -19.79 32.44
C LYS A 268 -12.65 -18.30 32.50
N THR A 269 -12.87 -17.69 33.67
CA THR A 269 -12.64 -16.25 33.88
C THR A 269 -11.16 -15.91 33.75
N GLN A 270 -10.27 -16.75 34.29
CA GLN A 270 -8.82 -16.59 34.16
C GLN A 270 -8.35 -16.75 32.72
N MET A 271 -8.90 -17.76 32.01
CA MET A 271 -8.60 -17.95 30.59
C MET A 271 -9.08 -16.76 29.74
N ALA A 272 -10.24 -16.17 30.07
CA ALA A 272 -10.73 -14.97 29.40
C ALA A 272 -9.87 -13.72 29.65
N PHE A 273 -9.09 -13.68 30.74
CA PHE A 273 -8.09 -12.62 30.96
C PHE A 273 -6.80 -12.84 30.15
N ASN A 274 -6.47 -14.10 29.83
CA ASN A 274 -5.25 -14.44 29.09
C ASN A 274 -5.41 -14.40 27.56
N LEU A 275 -6.64 -14.55 27.05
CA LEU A 275 -6.98 -14.49 25.61
C LEU A 275 -7.33 -13.07 25.16
#